data_AF-I1CGY9-F1
#
_entry.id   AF-I1CGY9-F1
#
_cell.length_a   1.000
_cell.length_b   1.000
_cell.length_c   1.000
_cell.angle_alpha   90.00
_cell.angle_beta   90.00
_cell.angle_gamma   90.00
#
_symmetry.space_group_name_H-M   'P 1'
#
loop_
_entity.id
_entity.type
_entity.pdbx_description
1 polymer ?
#
loop_
_entity_poly.entity_id
_entity_poly.type
_entity_poly.pdbx_seq_one_letter_code
_entity_poly.pdbx_strand_id
1 'polypeptide(L)'
;MDKETELDLSQAKQLVKKVGPAFVESVIILQEHWFLVTSFSVFIHDPNRVDDCADKSRFPYQNKPAAFVQRKTKYGTSSFELVFRIGYVEVLANSGFIGSTSSTKLIPFVGSALQQLPGTISTSIETSMTEQIFISKAQKSYETGNRIINQYYKGTSTLPWQFYGSRFSENGFKPLNPLYLDTKRIWLDSASVVIRTYALQRVDIDDIKRALCLIEQTNKPDLICIYNEVLSSGIKSENKKIADMAVKKYEFKKIDLFD
;
A
#
# COMPACT_ATOMS: atom_id res chain seq x y z
N MET A 1 -5.94 12.51 -24.37
CA MET A 1 -4.56 12.03 -24.46
C MET A 1 -4.62 10.80 -25.33
N ASP A 2 -4.02 10.87 -26.52
CA ASP A 2 -4.10 9.79 -27.51
C ASP A 2 -3.39 8.52 -27.03
N LYS A 3 -3.81 7.40 -27.64
CA LYS A 3 -3.54 5.99 -27.28
C LYS A 3 -2.07 5.55 -27.19
N GLU A 4 -1.10 6.39 -27.50
CA GLU A 4 0.34 6.04 -27.51
C GLU A 4 1.20 7.22 -27.04
N THR A 5 0.86 7.84 -25.92
CA THR A 5 1.75 8.85 -25.34
C THR A 5 2.81 8.13 -24.52
N GLU A 6 4.01 8.03 -25.09
CA GLU A 6 5.23 7.64 -24.37
C GLU A 6 5.48 8.61 -23.20
N LEU A 7 5.50 8.09 -21.98
CA LEU A 7 5.74 8.91 -20.78
C LEU A 7 7.23 8.91 -20.44
N ASP A 8 7.78 10.11 -20.17
CA ASP A 8 9.05 10.25 -19.46
C ASP A 8 8.83 10.34 -17.93
N LEU A 9 9.93 10.28 -17.16
CA LEU A 9 9.86 10.28 -15.70
C LEU A 9 9.30 11.59 -15.13
N SER A 10 9.49 12.72 -15.80
CA SER A 10 8.96 14.02 -15.40
C SER A 10 7.44 14.03 -15.55
N GLN A 11 6.94 13.56 -16.70
CA GLN A 11 5.53 13.41 -16.98
C GLN A 11 4.86 12.42 -16.03
N ALA A 12 5.51 11.29 -15.75
CA ALA A 12 5.05 10.31 -14.75
C ALA A 12 4.90 10.96 -13.36
N LYS A 13 5.90 11.71 -12.90
CA LYS A 13 5.84 12.44 -11.62
C LYS A 13 4.70 13.45 -11.57
N GLN A 14 4.48 14.20 -12.66
CA GLN A 14 3.37 15.15 -12.76
C GLN A 14 2.01 14.43 -12.73
N LEU A 15 1.90 13.30 -13.41
CA LEU A 15 0.70 12.48 -13.44
C LEU A 15 0.38 11.95 -12.04
N VAL A 16 1.36 11.39 -11.32
CA VAL A 16 1.19 10.94 -9.93
C VAL A 16 0.80 12.10 -9.01
N LYS A 17 1.44 13.27 -9.15
CA LYS A 17 1.11 14.46 -8.35
C LYS A 17 -0.32 14.97 -8.60
N LYS A 18 -0.85 14.79 -9.81
CA LYS A 18 -2.21 15.16 -10.16
C LYS A 18 -3.23 14.14 -9.69
N VAL A 19 -2.95 12.86 -9.89
CA VAL A 19 -3.90 11.76 -9.67
C VAL A 19 -3.92 11.34 -8.21
N GLY A 20 -2.75 11.15 -7.58
CA GLY A 20 -2.63 10.63 -6.22
C GLY A 20 -3.50 11.38 -5.21
N PRO A 21 -3.32 12.70 -5.02
CA PRO A 21 -4.09 13.46 -4.02
C PRO A 21 -5.61 13.28 -4.15
N ALA A 22 -6.15 13.24 -5.37
CA ALA A 22 -7.58 13.13 -5.61
C ALA A 22 -8.22 11.87 -5.03
N PHE A 23 -7.46 10.79 -4.85
CA PHE A 23 -7.97 9.51 -4.34
C PHE A 23 -7.69 9.28 -2.84
N VAL A 24 -7.08 10.25 -2.16
CA VAL A 24 -6.93 10.18 -0.70
C VAL A 24 -8.31 10.14 -0.06
N GLU A 25 -8.56 9.08 0.71
CA GLU A 25 -9.86 8.82 1.36
C GLU A 25 -11.02 8.58 0.37
N SER A 26 -10.72 8.03 -0.81
CA SER A 26 -11.74 7.61 -1.76
C SER A 26 -12.58 6.45 -1.24
N VAL A 27 -13.86 6.42 -1.62
CA VAL A 27 -14.79 5.33 -1.35
C VAL A 27 -15.09 4.58 -2.64
N ILE A 28 -14.91 3.26 -2.63
CA ILE A 28 -15.18 2.39 -3.78
C ILE A 28 -16.36 1.48 -3.43
N ILE A 29 -17.37 1.43 -4.30
CA ILE A 29 -18.53 0.54 -4.12
C ILE A 29 -18.39 -0.66 -5.06
N LEU A 30 -18.26 -1.85 -4.48
CA LEU A 30 -18.16 -3.10 -5.21
C LEU A 30 -19.19 -4.10 -4.67
N GLN A 31 -20.18 -4.43 -5.50
CA GLN A 31 -21.35 -5.22 -5.09
C GLN A 31 -22.07 -4.57 -3.89
N GLU A 32 -22.33 -5.32 -2.82
CA GLU A 32 -22.98 -4.84 -1.58
C GLU A 32 -21.99 -4.25 -0.56
N HIS A 33 -20.74 -4.08 -0.96
CA HIS A 33 -19.67 -3.66 -0.05
C HIS A 33 -19.01 -2.38 -0.52
N TRP A 34 -18.51 -1.63 0.46
CA TRP A 34 -17.80 -0.40 0.23
C TRP A 34 -16.42 -0.46 0.85
N PHE A 35 -15.45 0.16 0.19
CA PHE A 35 -14.07 0.26 0.63
C PHE A 35 -13.72 1.73 0.82
N LEU A 36 -13.38 2.13 2.06
CA LEU A 36 -12.71 3.41 2.30
C LEU A 36 -11.21 3.20 2.20
N VAL A 37 -10.55 3.82 1.23
CA VAL A 37 -9.09 3.72 1.03
C VAL A 37 -8.39 4.84 1.78
N THR A 38 -7.59 4.50 2.79
CA THR A 38 -6.89 5.51 3.63
C THR A 38 -5.41 5.65 3.29
N SER A 39 -4.81 4.64 2.64
CA SER A 39 -3.47 4.75 2.05
C SER A 39 -3.34 3.86 0.82
N PHE A 40 -2.46 4.25 -0.10
CA PHE A 40 -2.22 3.52 -1.34
C PHE A 40 -0.86 3.84 -1.98
N SER A 41 -0.37 2.92 -2.80
CA SER A 41 0.79 3.07 -3.68
C SER A 41 0.31 3.37 -5.10
N VAL A 42 1.03 4.24 -5.80
CA VAL A 42 0.79 4.55 -7.21
C VAL A 42 1.86 3.88 -8.08
N PHE A 43 1.43 3.26 -9.17
CA PHE A 43 2.27 2.64 -10.18
C PHE A 43 1.92 3.19 -11.57
N ILE A 44 2.93 3.35 -12.43
CA ILE A 44 2.73 3.80 -13.82
C ILE A 44 2.97 2.64 -14.77
N HIS A 45 1.94 2.27 -15.52
CA HIS A 45 2.00 1.24 -16.54
C HIS A 45 1.90 1.89 -17.91
N ASP A 46 3.05 2.24 -18.47
CA ASP A 46 3.15 2.81 -19.79
C ASP A 46 4.03 1.91 -20.71
N PRO A 47 3.96 2.09 -22.04
CA PRO A 47 4.77 1.31 -22.97
C PRO A 47 6.29 1.40 -22.74
N ASN A 48 6.80 2.54 -22.28
CA ASN A 48 8.23 2.76 -22.02
C ASN A 48 8.68 2.21 -20.67
N ARG A 49 7.76 1.74 -19.82
CA ARG A 49 8.04 1.21 -18.49
C ARG A 49 8.87 2.18 -17.66
N VAL A 50 8.41 3.43 -17.62
CA VAL A 50 9.07 4.51 -16.89
C VAL A 50 9.14 4.21 -15.39
N ASP A 51 8.15 3.50 -14.88
CA ASP A 51 8.12 2.94 -13.53
C ASP A 51 8.61 1.50 -13.55
N ASP A 52 9.90 1.32 -13.28
CA ASP A 52 10.49 0.00 -13.24
C ASP A 52 9.92 -0.87 -12.11
N CYS A 53 9.23 -0.31 -11.10
CA CYS A 53 8.55 -1.05 -10.03
C CYS A 53 7.16 -1.57 -10.41
N ALA A 54 6.53 -1.00 -11.44
CA ALA A 54 5.27 -1.50 -11.96
C ALA A 54 5.43 -2.95 -12.42
N ASP A 55 4.37 -3.75 -12.26
CA ASP A 55 4.42 -5.11 -12.76
C ASP A 55 4.50 -5.13 -14.31
N LYS A 56 5.01 -6.23 -14.87
CA LYS A 56 5.19 -6.33 -16.33
C LYS A 56 3.88 -6.59 -17.08
N SER A 57 2.74 -6.65 -16.40
CA SER A 57 1.46 -6.87 -17.05
C SER A 57 1.18 -5.69 -17.96
N ARG A 58 0.82 -5.99 -19.21
CA ARG A 58 0.34 -4.99 -20.15
C ARG A 58 -1.16 -4.90 -19.94
N PHE A 59 -1.62 -3.85 -19.27
CA PHE A 59 -3.02 -3.49 -19.32
C PHE A 59 -3.20 -2.26 -20.20
N PRO A 60 -4.30 -2.21 -20.98
CA PRO A 60 -4.54 -1.10 -21.89
C PRO A 60 -4.80 0.20 -21.11
N TYR A 61 -4.59 1.33 -21.79
CA TYR A 61 -4.96 2.64 -21.25
C TYR A 61 -6.43 2.67 -20.83
N GLN A 62 -6.68 3.07 -19.59
CA GLN A 62 -7.99 3.00 -18.97
C GLN A 62 -8.71 4.36 -19.04
N ASN A 63 -9.60 4.55 -20.03
CA ASN A 63 -10.26 5.86 -20.26
C ASN A 63 -11.14 6.34 -19.09
N LYS A 64 -11.72 5.40 -18.32
CA LYS A 64 -12.59 5.68 -17.17
C LYS A 64 -12.04 5.00 -15.93
N PRO A 65 -12.06 5.65 -14.76
CA PRO A 65 -11.62 5.03 -13.52
C PRO A 65 -12.39 3.73 -13.27
N ALA A 66 -11.66 2.65 -13.00
CA ALA A 66 -12.23 1.35 -12.71
C ALA A 66 -11.52 0.71 -11.53
N ALA A 67 -12.27 0.20 -10.55
CA ALA A 67 -11.76 -0.52 -9.40
C ALA A 67 -12.17 -1.99 -9.45
N PHE A 68 -11.32 -2.86 -8.93
CA PHE A 68 -11.58 -4.30 -8.84
C PHE A 68 -10.70 -4.92 -7.76
N VAL A 69 -11.07 -6.12 -7.31
CA VAL A 69 -10.25 -6.93 -6.42
C VAL A 69 -9.50 -7.95 -7.26
N GLN A 70 -8.17 -7.91 -7.22
CA GLN A 70 -7.31 -8.83 -7.95
C GLN A 70 -6.86 -9.98 -7.03
N ARG A 71 -6.98 -11.23 -7.52
CA ARG A 71 -6.32 -12.38 -6.88
C ARG A 71 -4.86 -12.44 -7.31
N LYS A 72 -3.95 -12.53 -6.35
CA LYS A 72 -2.54 -12.85 -6.56
C LYS A 72 -2.21 -14.20 -5.94
N THR A 73 -1.75 -15.14 -6.76
CA THR A 73 -1.30 -16.45 -6.30
C THR A 73 0.22 -16.47 -6.28
N LYS A 74 0.82 -16.70 -5.11
CA LYS A 74 2.26 -16.93 -4.95
C LYS A 74 2.49 -18.18 -4.10
N TYR A 75 3.30 -19.11 -4.61
CA TYR A 75 3.70 -20.33 -3.88
C TYR A 75 2.52 -21.09 -3.26
N GLY A 76 1.45 -21.28 -4.03
CA GLY A 76 0.23 -21.99 -3.56
C GLY A 76 -0.69 -21.18 -2.63
N THR A 77 -0.28 -19.99 -2.17
CA THR A 77 -1.11 -19.12 -1.34
C THR A 77 -1.73 -18.01 -2.18
N SER A 78 -3.03 -17.78 -2.04
CA SER A 78 -3.73 -16.66 -2.68
C SER A 78 -3.88 -15.50 -1.71
N SER A 79 -3.55 -14.29 -2.16
CA SER A 79 -3.95 -13.04 -1.53
C SER A 79 -4.82 -12.25 -2.47
N PHE A 80 -5.55 -11.28 -1.92
CA PHE A 80 -6.38 -10.38 -2.71
C PHE A 80 -5.90 -8.94 -2.51
N GLU A 81 -5.97 -8.15 -3.56
CA GLU A 81 -5.55 -6.75 -3.52
C GLU A 81 -6.64 -5.89 -4.14
N LEU A 82 -7.01 -4.77 -3.49
CA LEU A 82 -7.90 -3.78 -4.07
C LEU A 82 -7.07 -2.83 -4.94
N VAL A 83 -7.41 -2.80 -6.22
CA VAL A 83 -6.73 -2.02 -7.23
C VAL A 83 -7.75 -1.13 -7.93
N PHE A 84 -7.37 0.10 -8.26
CA PHE A 84 -8.10 0.88 -9.24
C PHE A 84 -7.16 1.51 -10.26
N ARG A 85 -7.68 1.73 -11.47
CA ARG A 85 -6.90 2.14 -12.64
C ARG A 85 -7.55 3.31 -13.35
N ILE A 86 -6.74 4.26 -13.79
CA ILE A 86 -7.15 5.38 -14.65
C ILE A 86 -5.98 5.83 -15.53
N GLY A 87 -6.20 5.88 -16.84
CA GLY A 87 -5.16 6.10 -17.84
C GLY A 87 -4.05 5.04 -17.74
N TYR A 88 -2.82 5.50 -17.51
CA TYR A 88 -1.65 4.65 -17.24
C TYR A 88 -1.38 4.45 -15.75
N VAL A 89 -2.24 4.97 -14.87
CA VAL A 89 -2.04 4.93 -13.43
C VAL A 89 -2.76 3.72 -12.85
N GLU A 90 -2.01 2.89 -12.13
CA GLU A 90 -2.55 1.93 -11.18
C GLU A 90 -2.40 2.47 -9.76
N VAL A 91 -3.45 2.32 -8.98
CA VAL A 91 -3.45 2.61 -7.55
C VAL A 91 -3.78 1.35 -6.78
N LEU A 92 -2.87 0.97 -5.90
CA LEU A 92 -2.95 -0.22 -5.06
C LEU A 92 -3.25 0.21 -3.63
N ALA A 93 -4.44 -0.12 -3.13
CA ALA A 93 -4.81 0.17 -1.74
C ALA A 93 -3.88 -0.58 -0.76
N ASN A 94 -3.42 0.11 0.28
CA ASN A 94 -2.54 -0.46 1.31
C ASN A 94 -3.10 -0.32 2.72
N SER A 95 -4.12 0.51 2.93
CA SER A 95 -4.92 0.44 4.14
C SER A 95 -6.30 1.04 3.91
N GLY A 96 -7.22 0.67 4.78
CA GLY A 96 -8.58 1.16 4.69
C GLY A 96 -9.56 0.36 5.52
N PHE A 97 -10.83 0.54 5.21
CA PHE A 97 -11.93 -0.17 5.85
C PHE A 97 -12.82 -0.78 4.78
N ILE A 98 -13.33 -1.96 5.06
CA ILE A 98 -14.38 -2.63 4.30
C ILE A 98 -15.64 -2.56 5.15
N GLY A 99 -16.74 -2.12 4.56
CA GLY A 99 -18.06 -2.19 5.16
C GLY A 99 -19.08 -2.78 4.20
N SER A 100 -20.26 -3.10 4.74
CA SER A 100 -21.40 -3.60 3.97
C SER A 100 -22.55 -2.62 4.07
N THR A 101 -23.43 -2.58 3.06
CA THR A 101 -24.71 -1.85 3.17
C THR A 101 -25.68 -2.55 4.13
N SER A 102 -25.52 -3.86 4.33
CA SER A 102 -26.35 -4.70 5.19
C SER A 102 -25.83 -4.86 6.63
N SER A 103 -24.67 -4.27 6.96
CA SER A 103 -24.04 -4.44 8.27
C SER A 103 -23.34 -3.17 8.72
N THR A 104 -23.39 -2.89 10.02
CA THR A 104 -22.60 -1.82 10.66
C THR A 104 -21.15 -2.25 10.93
N LYS A 105 -20.81 -3.52 10.67
CA LYS A 105 -19.45 -4.05 10.91
C LYS A 105 -18.44 -3.41 9.96
N LEU A 106 -17.37 -2.88 10.54
CA LEU A 106 -16.21 -2.38 9.81
C LEU A 106 -15.06 -3.37 9.93
N ILE A 107 -14.45 -3.70 8.79
CA ILE A 107 -13.29 -4.59 8.71
C ILE A 107 -12.09 -3.75 8.25
N PRO A 108 -11.17 -3.36 9.14
CA PRO A 108 -9.96 -2.67 8.73
C PRO A 108 -9.00 -3.61 8.01
N PHE A 109 -8.22 -3.06 7.09
CA PHE A 109 -7.09 -3.73 6.48
C PHE A 109 -5.85 -2.83 6.48
N VAL A 110 -4.68 -3.45 6.65
CA VAL A 110 -3.36 -2.79 6.64
C VAL A 110 -2.37 -3.71 5.93
N GLY A 111 -1.70 -3.17 4.90
CA GLY A 111 -1.00 -3.92 3.86
C GLY A 111 -1.87 -4.08 2.61
N SER A 112 -1.23 -4.42 1.48
CA SER A 112 -1.94 -4.61 0.20
C SER A 112 -2.83 -5.86 0.18
N ALA A 113 -2.48 -6.88 0.95
CA ALA A 113 -3.20 -8.14 1.00
C ALA A 113 -4.45 -8.07 1.91
N LEU A 114 -5.63 -8.17 1.30
CA LEU A 114 -6.92 -8.25 1.96
C LEU A 114 -7.14 -9.67 2.48
N GLN A 115 -7.11 -9.84 3.81
CA GLN A 115 -7.24 -11.15 4.45
C GLN A 115 -8.68 -11.52 4.80
N GLN A 116 -9.55 -10.53 5.00
CA GLN A 116 -10.94 -10.71 5.47
C GLN A 116 -11.93 -10.21 4.43
N LEU A 117 -11.79 -10.69 3.19
CA LEU A 117 -12.75 -10.36 2.15
C LEU A 117 -14.08 -11.08 2.38
N PRO A 118 -15.21 -10.38 2.21
CA PRO A 118 -16.51 -11.03 2.19
C PRO A 118 -16.61 -12.13 1.12
N GLY A 119 -17.35 -13.21 1.43
CA GLY A 119 -17.49 -14.40 0.58
C GLY A 119 -18.02 -14.10 -0.83
N THR A 120 -18.85 -13.07 -0.97
CA THR A 120 -19.40 -12.57 -2.24
C THR A 120 -18.32 -12.03 -3.16
N ILE A 121 -17.32 -11.34 -2.61
CA ILE A 121 -16.19 -10.81 -3.37
C ILE A 121 -15.16 -11.90 -3.65
N SER A 122 -14.87 -12.76 -2.67
CA SER A 122 -13.83 -13.79 -2.78
C SER A 122 -14.21 -14.97 -3.68
N THR A 123 -15.48 -15.14 -4.03
CA THR A 123 -15.93 -16.17 -4.98
C THR A 123 -16.17 -15.64 -6.40
N SER A 124 -16.36 -14.33 -6.58
CA SER A 124 -16.64 -13.67 -7.88
C SER A 124 -15.47 -12.85 -8.43
N ILE A 125 -14.24 -13.25 -8.15
CA ILE A 125 -13.03 -12.44 -8.40
C ILE A 125 -12.76 -12.25 -9.90
N GLU A 126 -13.22 -13.15 -10.76
CA GLU A 126 -13.01 -13.04 -12.20
C GLU A 126 -13.92 -11.99 -12.88
N THR A 127 -14.91 -11.44 -12.17
CA THR A 127 -15.99 -10.64 -12.80
C THR A 127 -16.30 -9.30 -12.12
N SER A 128 -15.74 -9.00 -10.96
CA SER A 128 -16.19 -7.85 -10.15
C SER A 128 -15.33 -6.60 -10.39
N MET A 129 -15.69 -5.83 -11.41
CA MET A 129 -15.18 -4.46 -11.66
C MET A 129 -16.28 -3.44 -11.39
N THR A 130 -15.91 -2.25 -10.93
CA THR A 130 -16.84 -1.12 -10.69
C THR A 130 -16.24 0.19 -11.20
N GLU A 131 -17.10 1.05 -11.76
CA GLU A 131 -16.77 2.47 -12.04
C GLU A 131 -17.23 3.38 -10.88
N GLN A 132 -17.85 2.82 -9.83
CA GLN A 132 -18.36 3.58 -8.67
C GLN A 132 -17.23 3.90 -7.69
N ILE A 133 -16.41 4.88 -8.07
CA ILE A 133 -15.34 5.43 -7.25
C ILE A 133 -15.71 6.87 -6.88
N PHE A 134 -15.89 7.11 -5.59
CA PHE A 134 -16.23 8.40 -5.03
C PHE A 134 -14.99 9.02 -4.41
N ILE A 135 -14.68 10.24 -4.81
CA ILE A 135 -13.61 11.05 -4.23
C ILE A 135 -14.22 12.23 -3.48
N SER A 136 -13.49 12.76 -2.50
CA SER A 136 -13.97 13.95 -1.80
C SER A 136 -13.95 15.16 -2.73
N LYS A 137 -14.97 16.02 -2.62
CA LYS A 137 -15.02 17.30 -3.37
C LYS A 137 -13.88 18.23 -2.96
N ALA A 138 -13.52 18.22 -1.68
CA ALA A 138 -12.40 18.96 -1.15
C ALA A 138 -11.21 18.03 -0.99
N GLN A 139 -10.03 18.50 -1.41
CA GLN A 139 -8.79 17.74 -1.24
C GLN A 139 -8.55 17.47 0.24
N LYS A 140 -8.52 16.19 0.63
CA LYS A 140 -8.17 15.78 1.99
C LYS A 140 -6.68 15.96 2.22
N SER A 141 -6.29 16.26 3.46
CA SER A 141 -4.89 16.36 3.86
C SER A 141 -4.21 14.99 3.74
N TYR A 142 -2.96 15.00 3.27
CA TYR A 142 -2.20 13.78 3.05
C TYR A 142 -0.70 13.94 3.31
N GLU A 143 -0.07 12.81 3.58
CA GLU A 143 1.38 12.62 3.58
C GLU A 143 1.79 11.77 2.39
N THR A 144 3.04 11.92 1.93
CA THR A 144 3.63 11.04 0.92
C THR A 144 4.85 10.30 1.45
N GLY A 145 5.09 9.09 0.96
CA GLY A 145 6.26 8.30 1.32
C GLY A 145 6.70 7.34 0.22
N ASN A 146 7.70 6.51 0.53
CA ASN A 146 8.11 5.44 -0.38
C ASN A 146 7.05 4.35 -0.45
N ARG A 147 6.90 3.78 -1.64
CA ARG A 147 6.01 2.63 -1.87
C ARG A 147 6.43 1.43 -1.03
N ILE A 148 5.45 0.65 -0.58
CA ILE A 148 5.70 -0.56 0.20
C ILE A 148 5.81 -1.74 -0.78
N ILE A 149 7.04 -2.03 -1.21
CA ILE A 149 7.32 -3.07 -2.21
C ILE A 149 8.44 -4.00 -1.76
N ASN A 150 8.59 -5.14 -2.44
CA ASN A 150 9.70 -6.07 -2.18
C ASN A 150 10.93 -5.83 -3.07
N GLN A 151 10.86 -4.84 -3.98
CA GLN A 151 11.85 -4.63 -5.04
C GLN A 151 12.55 -3.27 -4.89
N TYR A 152 13.07 -2.98 -3.69
CA TYR A 152 13.73 -1.72 -3.40
C TYR A 152 15.05 -1.48 -4.16
N TYR A 153 15.57 -2.47 -4.89
CA TYR A 153 16.72 -2.28 -5.78
C TYR A 153 16.40 -1.47 -7.04
N LYS A 154 15.11 -1.26 -7.33
CA LYS A 154 14.64 -0.59 -8.54
C LYS A 154 14.73 0.93 -8.41
N GLY A 155 15.04 1.61 -9.52
CA GLY A 155 15.35 3.04 -9.54
C GLY A 155 14.19 3.91 -9.09
N THR A 156 12.95 3.53 -9.43
CA THR A 156 11.76 4.31 -9.03
C THR A 156 11.21 3.93 -7.65
N SER A 157 11.81 2.97 -6.94
CA SER A 157 11.34 2.52 -5.62
C SER A 157 11.41 3.63 -4.56
N THR A 158 12.36 4.55 -4.71
CA THR A 158 12.63 5.67 -3.80
C THR A 158 11.75 6.90 -4.06
N LEU A 159 10.88 6.86 -5.07
CA LEU A 159 9.97 7.95 -5.36
C LEU A 159 8.83 8.01 -4.31
N PRO A 160 8.37 9.22 -3.93
CA PRO A 160 7.34 9.41 -2.91
C PRO A 160 5.94 9.16 -3.50
N TRP A 161 5.71 7.95 -3.99
CA TRP A 161 4.48 7.54 -4.69
C TRP A 161 3.53 6.70 -3.81
N GLN A 162 3.78 6.66 -2.51
CA GLN A 162 2.81 6.24 -1.51
C GLN A 162 2.08 7.46 -0.97
N PHE A 163 0.77 7.36 -0.76
CA PHE A 163 -0.06 8.40 -0.17
C PHE A 163 -0.75 7.86 1.09
N TYR A 164 -0.90 8.73 2.10
CA TYR A 164 -1.57 8.43 3.35
C TYR A 164 -2.51 9.59 3.71
N GLY A 165 -3.77 9.32 4.06
CA GLY A 165 -4.66 10.37 4.61
C GLY A 165 -4.18 10.79 6.00
N SER A 166 -3.91 12.09 6.19
CA SER A 166 -3.25 12.63 7.40
C SER A 166 -3.99 12.23 8.69
N ARG A 167 -5.33 12.33 8.70
CA ARG A 167 -6.11 11.96 9.89
C ARG A 167 -5.98 10.49 10.26
N PHE A 168 -5.64 9.60 9.32
CA PHE A 168 -5.43 8.18 9.61
C PHE A 168 -3.98 7.92 10.01
N SER A 169 -3.00 8.50 9.29
CA SER A 169 -1.57 8.34 9.57
C SER A 169 -1.18 8.89 10.94
N GLU A 170 -1.59 10.11 11.27
CA GLU A 170 -1.34 10.76 12.57
C GLU A 170 -1.93 9.97 13.73
N ASN A 171 -3.01 9.24 13.45
CA ASN A 171 -3.70 8.38 14.41
C ASN A 171 -3.15 6.94 14.46
N GLY A 172 -2.02 6.68 13.80
CA GLY A 172 -1.33 5.39 13.78
C GLY A 172 -1.90 4.37 12.80
N PHE A 173 -2.90 4.73 11.98
CA PHE A 173 -3.51 3.85 10.99
C PHE A 173 -2.86 4.02 9.61
N LYS A 174 -1.61 3.53 9.51
CA LYS A 174 -0.88 3.44 8.25
C LYS A 174 -0.06 2.15 8.19
N PRO A 175 0.16 1.59 6.99
CA PRO A 175 1.03 0.43 6.85
C PRO A 175 2.48 0.81 7.19
N LEU A 176 3.18 -0.11 7.87
CA LEU A 176 4.59 0.08 8.20
C LEU A 176 5.45 0.11 6.94
N ASN A 177 6.38 1.05 6.87
CA ASN A 177 7.34 1.16 5.79
C ASN A 177 8.63 0.38 6.15
N PRO A 178 9.00 -0.67 5.41
CA PRO A 178 10.21 -1.45 5.67
C PRO A 178 11.51 -0.64 5.69
N LEU A 179 11.56 0.53 5.04
CA LEU A 179 12.75 1.41 5.01
C LEU A 179 12.90 2.26 6.29
N TYR A 180 11.79 2.47 6.99
CA TYR A 180 11.70 3.34 8.16
C TYR A 180 10.79 2.67 9.20
N LEU A 181 11.27 1.57 9.76
CA LEU A 181 10.63 0.97 10.91
C LEU A 181 11.08 1.69 12.17
N ASP A 182 10.11 2.19 12.92
CA ASP A 182 10.27 2.69 14.29
C ASP A 182 9.45 1.76 15.18
N THR A 183 10.08 0.68 15.64
CA THR A 183 9.42 -0.34 16.45
C THR A 183 10.19 -0.58 17.72
N LYS A 184 9.52 -1.04 18.78
CA LYS A 184 10.23 -1.51 19.99
C LYS A 184 11.02 -2.82 19.76
N ARG A 185 10.99 -3.37 18.54
CA ARG A 185 11.61 -4.64 18.19
C ARG A 185 12.93 -4.36 17.48
N ILE A 186 14.00 -4.39 18.25
CA ILE A 186 15.38 -4.17 17.85
C ILE A 186 15.74 -4.80 16.48
N TRP A 187 15.36 -6.06 16.25
CA TRP A 187 15.68 -6.76 14.99
C TRP A 187 14.93 -6.22 13.76
N LEU A 188 13.75 -5.63 13.93
CA LEU A 188 13.02 -5.00 12.82
C LEU A 188 13.72 -3.71 12.41
N ASP A 189 14.19 -2.94 13.37
CA ASP A 189 14.93 -1.69 13.12
C ASP A 189 16.26 -2.00 12.41
N SER A 190 17.01 -3.02 12.88
CA SER A 190 18.23 -3.48 12.21
C SER A 190 17.96 -3.98 10.78
N ALA A 191 16.88 -4.74 10.56
CA ALA A 191 16.49 -5.17 9.22
C ALA A 191 16.13 -3.98 8.32
N SER A 192 15.46 -2.97 8.88
CA SER A 192 15.11 -1.73 8.19
C SER A 192 16.34 -0.97 7.70
N VAL A 193 17.38 -0.88 8.54
CA VAL A 193 18.67 -0.27 8.18
C VAL A 193 19.31 -0.98 6.99
N VAL A 194 19.33 -2.31 6.98
CA VAL A 194 19.91 -3.11 5.88
C VAL A 194 19.17 -2.84 4.57
N ILE A 195 17.83 -2.85 4.59
CA ILE A 195 17.02 -2.58 3.40
C ILE A 195 17.21 -1.16 2.92
N ARG A 196 17.19 -0.19 3.85
CA ARG A 196 17.40 1.22 3.53
C ARG A 196 18.75 1.45 2.88
N THR A 197 19.80 0.83 3.40
CA THR A 197 21.15 0.89 2.82
C THR A 197 21.17 0.36 1.39
N TYR A 198 20.54 -0.79 1.16
CA TYR A 198 20.45 -1.41 -0.16
C TYR A 198 19.60 -0.57 -1.14
N ALA A 199 18.45 -0.07 -0.67
CA ALA A 199 17.49 0.72 -1.46
C ALA A 199 18.04 2.07 -1.89
N LEU A 200 18.69 2.78 -0.95
CA LEU A 200 19.20 4.13 -1.18
C LEU A 200 20.61 4.13 -1.77
N GLN A 201 21.26 2.96 -1.86
CA GLN A 201 22.68 2.82 -2.24
C GLN A 201 23.59 3.76 -1.43
N ARG A 202 23.22 3.99 -0.17
CA ARG A 202 23.90 4.89 0.75
C ARG A 202 24.12 4.17 2.07
N VAL A 203 25.35 4.22 2.54
CA VAL A 203 25.74 3.67 3.84
C VAL A 203 25.79 4.79 4.86
N ASP A 204 24.92 4.72 5.85
CA ASP A 204 25.07 5.48 7.08
C ASP A 204 25.82 4.58 8.08
N ILE A 205 27.09 4.92 8.33
CA ILE A 205 27.98 4.11 9.17
C ILE A 205 27.47 4.04 10.61
N ASP A 206 26.84 5.11 11.11
CA ASP A 206 26.36 5.15 12.49
C ASP A 206 25.09 4.30 12.65
N ASP A 207 24.22 4.28 11.64
CA ASP A 207 23.08 3.36 11.59
C ASP A 207 23.53 1.89 11.51
N ILE A 208 24.56 1.58 10.70
CA ILE A 208 25.09 0.22 10.60
C ILE A 208 25.72 -0.21 11.93
N LYS A 209 26.54 0.63 12.56
CA LYS A 209 27.14 0.34 13.88
C LYS A 209 26.06 0.07 14.93
N ARG A 210 25.01 0.88 14.94
CA ARG A 210 23.86 0.69 15.83
C ARG A 210 23.16 -0.63 15.55
N ALA A 211 22.87 -0.93 14.28
CA ALA A 211 22.22 -2.18 13.88
C ALA A 211 23.04 -3.42 14.25
N LEU A 212 24.38 -3.38 14.09
CA LEU A 212 25.29 -4.46 14.46
C LEU A 212 25.31 -4.71 15.98
N CYS A 213 25.48 -3.65 16.78
CA CYS A 213 25.43 -3.75 18.24
C CYS A 213 24.10 -4.35 18.72
N LEU A 214 23.01 -3.98 18.08
CA LEU A 214 21.67 -4.48 18.34
C LEU A 214 21.51 -5.97 17.95
N ILE A 215 22.10 -6.40 16.84
CA ILE A 215 22.05 -7.80 16.38
C ILE A 215 22.84 -8.71 17.34
N GLU A 216 24.03 -8.29 17.76
CA GLU A 216 24.87 -9.01 18.73
C GLU A 216 24.11 -9.32 20.04
N GLN A 217 23.20 -8.45 20.45
CA GLN A 217 22.36 -8.64 21.64
C GLN A 217 21.19 -9.61 21.43
N THR A 218 20.80 -9.91 20.19
CA THR A 218 19.56 -10.67 19.89
C THR A 218 19.73 -12.18 19.75
N ASN A 219 20.96 -12.70 19.86
CA ASN A 219 21.30 -14.13 19.82
C ASN A 219 20.67 -14.90 18.61
N LYS A 220 20.41 -14.19 17.50
CA LYS A 220 19.90 -14.76 16.25
C LYS A 220 21.05 -14.88 15.26
N PRO A 221 21.40 -16.10 14.81
CA PRO A 221 22.65 -16.33 14.10
C PRO A 221 22.73 -15.70 12.69
N ASP A 222 21.62 -15.38 12.02
CA ASP A 222 21.66 -14.94 10.62
C ASP A 222 20.76 -13.77 10.25
N LEU A 223 21.37 -12.73 9.67
CA LEU A 223 20.69 -11.59 9.05
C LEU A 223 19.72 -11.99 7.92
N ILE A 224 20.04 -13.05 7.17
CA ILE A 224 19.19 -13.57 6.08
C ILE A 224 17.90 -14.18 6.64
N CYS A 225 18.00 -14.92 7.75
CA CYS A 225 16.83 -15.44 8.48
C CYS A 225 15.98 -14.30 9.04
N ILE A 226 16.63 -13.25 9.57
CA ILE A 226 15.95 -12.04 10.04
C ILE A 226 15.19 -11.34 8.90
N TYR A 227 15.78 -11.24 7.71
CA TYR A 227 15.17 -10.54 6.57
C TYR A 227 13.98 -11.28 5.96
N ASN A 228 14.12 -12.57 5.63
CA ASN A 228 13.08 -13.26 4.85
C ASN A 228 11.89 -13.72 5.71
N GLU A 229 12.16 -14.25 6.91
CA GLU A 229 11.11 -14.84 7.74
C GLU A 229 10.67 -13.90 8.85
N VAL A 230 11.61 -13.26 9.55
CA VAL A 230 11.31 -12.47 10.75
C VAL A 230 10.74 -11.09 10.41
N LEU A 231 11.24 -10.42 9.37
CA LEU A 231 10.74 -9.10 8.97
C LEU A 231 9.35 -9.19 8.35
N SER A 232 9.15 -10.09 7.39
CA SER A 232 7.86 -10.28 6.74
C SER A 232 6.79 -10.70 7.74
N SER A 233 7.09 -11.65 8.63
CA SER A 233 6.17 -12.06 9.70
C SER A 233 5.98 -10.97 10.76
N GLY A 234 7.03 -10.24 11.11
CA GLY A 234 7.00 -9.12 12.05
C GLY A 234 6.13 -7.98 11.56
N ILE A 235 6.31 -7.52 10.32
CA ILE A 235 5.48 -6.50 9.68
C ILE A 235 4.03 -6.96 9.62
N LYS A 236 3.76 -8.22 9.23
CA LYS A 236 2.39 -8.77 9.23
C LYS A 236 1.77 -8.74 10.63
N SER A 237 2.54 -9.12 11.65
CA SER A 237 2.10 -9.11 13.05
C SER A 237 1.79 -7.70 13.54
N GLU A 238 2.65 -6.72 13.25
CA GLU A 238 2.43 -5.33 13.66
C GLU A 238 1.29 -4.67 12.87
N ASN A 239 1.19 -4.91 11.56
CA ASN A 239 0.04 -4.45 10.76
C ASN A 239 -1.28 -5.02 11.28
N LYS A 240 -1.29 -6.28 11.74
CA LYS A 240 -2.47 -6.87 12.39
C LYS A 240 -2.83 -6.12 13.67
N LYS A 241 -1.85 -5.79 14.53
CA LYS A 241 -2.10 -4.97 15.73
C LYS A 241 -2.65 -3.59 15.37
N ILE A 242 -2.12 -2.95 14.32
CA ILE A 242 -2.62 -1.66 13.83
C ILE A 242 -4.09 -1.80 13.40
N ALA A 243 -4.43 -2.85 12.65
CA ALA A 243 -5.81 -3.13 12.26
C ALA A 243 -6.72 -3.38 13.48
N ASP A 244 -6.29 -4.17 14.46
CA ASP A 244 -7.04 -4.46 15.69
C ASP A 244 -7.26 -3.19 16.53
N MET A 245 -6.26 -2.30 16.62
CA MET A 245 -6.40 -0.99 17.26
C MET A 245 -7.37 -0.07 16.51
N ALA A 246 -7.38 -0.13 15.17
CA ALA A 246 -8.32 0.62 14.36
C ALA A 246 -9.76 0.16 14.58
N VAL A 247 -10.03 -1.15 14.72
CA VAL A 247 -11.36 -1.65 15.09
C VAL A 247 -11.83 -0.93 16.36
N LYS A 248 -11.08 -1.04 17.46
CA LYS A 248 -11.48 -0.44 18.75
C LYS A 248 -11.70 1.08 18.67
N LYS A 249 -10.90 1.77 17.86
CA LYS A 249 -10.93 3.22 17.72
C LYS A 249 -12.09 3.73 16.88
N TYR A 250 -12.50 2.97 15.85
CA TYR A 250 -13.49 3.38 14.86
C TYR A 250 -14.81 2.59 14.94
N GLU A 251 -14.91 1.54 15.77
CA GLU A 251 -16.12 0.71 15.97
C GLU A 251 -17.33 1.51 16.47
N PHE A 252 -17.11 2.60 17.20
CA PHE A 252 -18.18 3.46 17.75
C PHE A 252 -18.21 4.86 17.17
N LYS A 253 -17.28 5.19 16.26
CA LYS A 253 -17.30 6.48 15.58
C LYS A 253 -17.99 6.27 14.25
N LYS A 254 -19.02 7.07 13.97
CA LYS A 254 -19.46 7.27 12.59
C LYS A 254 -18.21 7.77 11.85
N ILE A 255 -17.63 6.93 10.99
CA ILE A 255 -16.59 7.40 10.09
C ILE A 255 -17.34 8.37 9.19
N ASP A 256 -17.21 9.67 9.43
CA ASP A 256 -17.78 10.66 8.53
C ASP A 256 -17.02 10.55 7.20
N LEU A 257 -17.64 9.80 6.30
CA LEU A 257 -17.19 9.56 4.93
C LEU A 257 -17.42 10.80 4.05
N PHE A 258 -18.23 11.77 4.51
CA PHE A 258 -18.82 12.82 3.67
C PHE A 258 -18.71 14.25 4.21
N ASP A 259 -17.89 14.52 5.23
CA ASP A 259 -17.57 15.91 5.60
C ASP A 259 -16.77 16.63 4.50
#